data_AF-A0A268R8R5-F1
#
_entry.id   AF-A0A268R8R5-F1
#
_cell.length_a   1.000
_cell.length_b   1.000
_cell.length_c   1.000
_cell.angle_alpha   90.00
_cell.angle_beta   90.00
_cell.angle_gamma   90.00
#
_symmetry.space_group_name_H-M   'P 1'
#
loop_
_entity.id
_entity.type
_entity.pdbx_description
1 polymer ?
#
loop_
_entity_poly.entity_id
_entity_poly.type
_entity_poly.pdbx_seq_one_letter_code
_entity_poly.pdbx_strand_id
1 'polypeptide(L)'
;ATLLVLAKVLFSHRHLLNGNIVLMHQHAEEYAPGGANSMIKDGCLNEVDVIFGTHLWASEPVGKIQYRVGPFMAAADRFEINILGQGG
;
A
#
# COMPACT_ATOMS: atom_id res chain seq x y z
N ALA A 1 -4.76 3.42 -12.49
CA ALA A 1 -5.31 2.76 -13.70
C ALA A 1 -5.31 1.23 -13.58
N THR A 2 -4.17 0.59 -13.32
CA THR A 2 -4.03 -0.88 -13.31
C THR A 2 -5.01 -1.62 -12.39
N LEU A 3 -5.21 -1.16 -11.15
CA LEU A 3 -6.12 -1.81 -10.21
C LEU A 3 -7.59 -1.80 -10.69
N LEU A 4 -8.03 -0.75 -11.37
CA LEU A 4 -9.38 -0.67 -11.95
C LEU A 4 -9.56 -1.66 -13.10
N VAL A 5 -8.53 -1.85 -13.93
CA VAL A 5 -8.56 -2.85 -15.00
C VAL A 5 -8.57 -4.25 -14.41
N LEU A 6 -7.75 -4.51 -13.39
CA LEU A 6 -7.76 -5.77 -12.65
C LEU A 6 -9.14 -6.04 -12.06
N ALA A 7 -9.77 -5.05 -11.42
CA ALA A 7 -11.12 -5.15 -10.88
C ALA A 7 -12.14 -5.57 -11.94
N LYS A 8 -12.09 -4.98 -13.14
CA LYS A 8 -12.97 -5.31 -14.26
C LYS A 8 -12.79 -6.77 -14.71
N VAL A 9 -11.55 -7.25 -14.80
CA VAL A 9 -11.24 -8.63 -15.19
C VAL A 9 -11.71 -9.60 -14.10
N LEU A 10 -11.36 -9.36 -12.84
CA LEU A 10 -11.80 -10.18 -11.71
C LEU A 10 -13.31 -10.27 -11.62
N PHE A 11 -14.02 -9.16 -11.81
CA PHE A 11 -15.48 -9.15 -11.79
C PHE A 11 -16.09 -10.00 -12.92
N SER A 12 -15.49 -9.98 -14.11
CA SER A 12 -15.91 -10.80 -15.25
C SER A 12 -15.72 -12.29 -14.98
N HIS A 13 -14.70 -12.65 -14.21
CA HIS A 13 -14.35 -14.02 -13.84
C HIS A 13 -14.76 -14.43 -12.43
N ARG A 14 -15.60 -13.65 -11.74
CA ARG A 14 -15.95 -13.87 -10.32
C ARG A 14 -16.52 -15.25 -10.00
N HIS A 15 -17.17 -15.89 -10.98
CA HIS A 15 -17.73 -17.24 -10.86
C HIS A 15 -16.65 -18.33 -10.73
N LEU A 16 -15.39 -18.03 -11.07
CA LEU A 16 -14.25 -18.93 -10.93
C LEU A 16 -13.53 -18.75 -9.58
N LEU A 17 -13.93 -17.75 -8.80
CA LEU A 17 -13.24 -17.35 -7.58
C LEU A 17 -14.00 -17.87 -6.37
N ASN A 18 -13.28 -18.50 -5.44
CA ASN A 18 -13.80 -18.90 -4.14
C ASN A 18 -13.41 -17.84 -3.10
N GLY A 19 -14.39 -17.25 -2.42
CA GLY A 19 -14.19 -16.19 -1.45
C GLY A 19 -14.41 -14.79 -2.03
N ASN A 20 -14.02 -13.78 -1.24
CA ASN A 20 -14.23 -12.37 -1.58
C ASN A 20 -12.91 -11.70 -1.95
N ILE A 21 -12.98 -10.73 -2.86
CA ILE A 21 -11.85 -9.84 -3.18
C ILE A 21 -12.23 -8.42 -2.77
N VAL A 22 -11.43 -7.84 -1.88
CA VAL A 22 -11.55 -6.44 -1.46
C VAL A 22 -10.55 -5.60 -2.25
N LEU A 23 -11.03 -4.55 -2.93
CA LEU A 23 -10.20 -3.66 -3.74
C LEU A 23 -9.95 -2.35 -3.00
N MET A 24 -8.71 -2.15 -2.52
CA MET A 24 -8.34 -0.97 -1.75
C MET A 24 -7.69 0.11 -2.62
N HIS A 25 -8.38 1.24 -2.77
CA HIS A 25 -7.83 2.43 -3.42
C HIS A 25 -7.33 3.40 -2.34
N GLN A 26 -6.11 3.15 -1.86
CA GLN A 26 -5.52 3.94 -0.78
C GLN A 26 -5.25 5.38 -1.24
N HIS A 27 -5.55 6.34 -0.37
CA HIS A 27 -5.24 7.75 -0.52
C HIS A 27 -3.97 8.14 0.25
N ALA A 28 -3.43 9.34 -0.01
CA ALA A 28 -2.41 9.99 0.81
C ALA A 28 -1.22 9.09 1.21
N GLU A 29 -0.68 8.28 0.29
CA GLU A 29 0.42 7.35 0.60
C GLU A 29 1.74 8.09 0.89
N GLU A 30 2.01 9.15 0.13
CA GLU A 30 3.30 9.86 0.06
C GLU A 30 3.78 10.49 1.39
N TYR A 31 2.88 10.78 2.34
CA TYR A 31 3.22 11.53 3.53
C TYR A 31 2.67 10.90 4.81
N ALA A 32 3.55 10.72 5.81
CA ALA A 32 3.19 10.17 7.11
C ALA A 32 2.11 11.02 7.83
N PRO A 33 1.09 10.40 8.47
CA PRO A 33 0.97 8.98 8.78
C PRO A 33 0.43 8.09 7.65
N GLY A 34 0.18 8.66 6.47
CA GLY A 34 -0.34 7.95 5.30
C GLY A 34 -1.84 7.65 5.39
N GLY A 35 -2.50 7.46 4.24
CA GLY A 35 -3.93 7.09 4.23
C GLY A 35 -4.22 5.63 4.60
N ALA A 36 -3.21 4.75 4.62
CA ALA A 36 -3.38 3.38 5.11
C ALA A 36 -3.84 3.35 6.57
N ASN A 37 -3.28 4.23 7.42
CA ASN A 37 -3.59 4.24 8.86
C ASN A 37 -5.07 4.53 9.13
N SER A 38 -5.66 5.52 8.45
CA SER A 38 -7.09 5.85 8.60
C SER A 38 -7.99 4.76 8.02
N MET A 39 -7.67 4.22 6.84
CA MET A 39 -8.47 3.14 6.23
C MET A 39 -8.53 1.88 7.10
N ILE A 40 -7.42 1.53 7.74
CA ILE A 40 -7.36 0.37 8.67
C ILE A 40 -8.24 0.65 9.88
N LYS A 41 -8.18 1.86 10.46
CA LYS A 41 -9.04 2.26 11.58
C LYS A 41 -10.53 2.22 11.21
N ASP A 42 -10.86 2.53 9.96
CA ASP A 42 -12.23 2.45 9.42
C ASP A 42 -12.65 1.02 9.04
N GLY A 43 -11.80 0.02 9.32
CA GLY A 43 -12.15 -1.40 9.21
C GLY A 43 -11.91 -2.02 7.83
N CYS A 44 -11.08 -1.41 6.96
CA CYS A 44 -10.86 -1.94 5.61
C CYS A 44 -10.25 -3.36 5.61
N LEU A 45 -9.61 -3.79 6.70
CA LEU A 45 -8.98 -5.11 6.86
C LEU A 45 -9.79 -6.12 7.69
N ASN A 46 -10.96 -5.78 8.23
CA ASN A 46 -11.65 -6.62 9.22
C ASN A 46 -11.93 -8.05 8.73
N GLU A 47 -12.26 -8.21 7.45
CA GLU A 47 -12.59 -9.49 6.80
C GLU A 47 -11.55 -9.89 5.74
N VAL A 48 -10.28 -9.48 5.93
CA VAL A 48 -9.19 -9.71 4.96
C VAL A 48 -8.15 -10.67 5.55
N ASP A 49 -8.03 -11.86 4.96
CA ASP A 49 -7.04 -12.87 5.37
C ASP A 49 -5.63 -12.55 4.86
N VAL A 50 -5.53 -11.99 3.65
CA VAL A 50 -4.27 -11.71 2.96
C VAL A 50 -4.40 -10.43 2.13
N ILE A 51 -3.36 -9.59 2.16
CA ILE A 51 -3.26 -8.38 1.36
C ILE A 51 -2.11 -8.48 0.36
N PHE A 52 -2.34 -7.97 -0.85
CA PHE A 52 -1.33 -7.86 -1.90
C PHE A 52 -1.23 -6.40 -2.35
N GLY A 53 -0.01 -5.96 -2.63
CA GLY A 53 0.28 -4.63 -3.18
C GLY A 53 1.30 -4.73 -4.30
N THR A 54 1.29 -3.75 -5.20
CA THR A 54 2.26 -3.64 -6.29
C THR A 54 2.74 -2.20 -6.40
N HIS A 55 4.02 -2.02 -6.68
CA HIS A 55 4.60 -0.72 -7.00
C HIS A 55 5.31 -0.80 -8.36
N LEU A 56 5.25 0.27 -9.14
CA LEU A 56 6.02 0.38 -10.38
C LEU A 56 7.45 0.77 -10.01
N TRP A 57 8.43 -0.05 -10.36
CA TRP A 57 9.84 0.29 -10.21
C TRP A 57 10.41 0.69 -11.57
N ALA A 58 10.49 2.00 -11.83
CA ALA A 58 10.81 2.53 -13.16
C ALA A 58 12.21 2.14 -13.66
N SER A 59 13.14 1.80 -12.77
CA SER A 59 14.49 1.37 -13.13
C SER A 59 14.58 -0.11 -13.54
N GLU A 60 13.52 -0.89 -13.36
CA GLU A 60 13.53 -2.32 -13.72
C GLU A 60 12.99 -2.56 -15.15
N PRO A 61 13.51 -3.57 -15.85
CA PRO A 61 13.01 -3.94 -17.17
C PRO A 61 11.52 -4.30 -17.17
N VAL A 62 10.82 -3.89 -18.23
CA VAL A 62 9.43 -4.32 -18.48
C VAL A 62 9.36 -5.85 -18.57
N GLY A 63 8.32 -6.43 -17.98
CA GLY A 63 8.12 -7.88 -17.94
C GLY A 63 8.83 -8.58 -16.78
N LYS A 64 9.62 -7.86 -15.97
CA LYS A 64 10.25 -8.39 -14.76
C LYS A 64 9.42 -8.05 -13.52
N ILE A 65 9.06 -9.07 -12.74
CA ILE A 65 8.40 -8.92 -11.43
C ILE A 65 9.44 -9.21 -10.35
N GLN A 66 9.59 -8.27 -9.41
CA GLN A 66 10.43 -8.45 -8.24
C GLN A 66 9.57 -8.77 -7.01
N TYR A 67 10.05 -9.68 -6.17
CA TYR A 67 9.44 -10.03 -4.90
C TYR A 67 10.49 -10.57 -3.94
N ARG A 68 10.16 -10.65 -2.64
CA ARG A 68 11.00 -11.26 -1.61
C ARG A 68 10.12 -11.80 -0.49
N VAL A 69 10.59 -12.85 0.20
CA VAL A 69 10.04 -13.27 1.50
C VAL A 69 10.73 -12.52 2.64
N GLY A 70 9.95 -12.02 3.60
CA GLY A 70 10.44 -11.18 4.69
C GLY A 70 10.51 -9.69 4.31
N PRO A 71 11.30 -8.87 5.04
CA PRO A 71 11.32 -7.42 4.85
C PRO A 71 11.75 -7.01 3.44
N PHE A 72 10.96 -6.14 2.78
CA PHE A 72 11.24 -5.60 1.44
C PHE A 72 11.67 -4.12 1.48
N MET A 73 10.99 -3.28 2.27
CA MET A 73 11.29 -1.85 2.43
C MET A 73 11.70 -1.54 3.88
N ALA A 74 12.49 -0.48 4.07
CA ALA A 74 12.83 0.03 5.39
C ALA A 74 11.65 0.77 6.04
N ALA A 75 11.60 0.78 7.37
CA ALA A 75 10.72 1.68 8.11
C ALA A 75 11.24 3.13 8.01
N ALA A 76 10.34 4.10 8.06
CA ALA A 76 10.66 5.52 8.08
C ALA A 76 10.15 6.15 9.38
N ASP A 77 11.07 6.73 10.14
CA ASP A 77 10.79 7.48 11.36
C ASP A 77 11.18 8.95 11.18
N ARG A 78 10.51 9.84 11.90
CA ARG A 78 10.81 11.28 11.90
C ARG A 78 10.99 11.75 13.33
N PHE A 79 12.07 12.49 13.57
CA PHE A 79 12.31 13.22 14.81
C PHE A 79 12.58 14.69 14.49
N GLU A 80 12.33 15.55 15.47
CA GLU A 80 12.56 16.98 15.39
C GLU A 80 13.42 17.41 16.57
N ILE A 81 14.45 18.21 16.29
CA ILE A 81 15.34 18.76 17.33
C ILE A 81 15.15 20.27 17.31
N ASN A 82 14.67 20.81 18.42
CA ASN A 82 14.56 22.24 18.64
C ASN A 82 15.71 22.70 19.53
N ILE A 83 16.65 23.47 18.96
CA ILE A 83 17.77 24.06 19.70
C ILE A 83 17.39 25.49 20.09
N LEU A 84 17.16 25.70 21.38
CA LEU A 84 16.84 27.02 21.95
C LEU A 84 18.10 27.61 22.60
N GLY A 85 18.67 28.62 21.97
CA GLY A 85 19.73 29.43 22.56
C GLY A 85 19.18 30.56 23.42
N GLN A 86 20.08 31.25 24.13
CA GLN A 86 19.81 32.53 24.77
C GLN A 86 20.87 33.53 24.29
N GLY A 87 20.41 34.67 23.76
CA GLY A 87 21.29 35.77 23.35
C GLY A 87 21.86 36.50 24.57
N GLY A 88 23.10 36.97 24.45
CA GLY A 88 23.74 37.84 25.45
C GLY A 88 23.22 39.26 25.42
#